data_AF-A0A2V6I0L5-F1
#
_entry.id   AF-A0A2V6I0L5-F1
#
_cell.length_a   1.000
_cell.length_b   1.000
_cell.length_c   1.000
_cell.angle_alpha   90.00
_cell.angle_beta   90.00
_cell.angle_gamma   90.00
#
_symmetry.space_group_name_H-M   'P 1'
#
loop_
_entity.id
_entity.type
_entity.pdbx_description
1 polymer ?
#
loop_
_entity_poly.entity_id
_entity_poly.type
_entity_poly.pdbx_seq_one_letter_code
_entity_poly.pdbx_strand_id
1 'polypeptide(L)'
;MSQPGLRDALLGTDPATAFNPFLGFLGQNSKAARSGVYVTLQNTGEFELPLGYATINGDLFNLWAGPVSFAIGGEYRGERMTRDRDSLNSTFQSIGSGNGQGFRVNRDVWSIYQEVRVPFTALRLTSPSGRNGTARTLLPF
;
A
#
# COMPACT_ATOMS: atom_id res chain seq x y z
N MET A 1 -19.46 18.27 -2.07
CA MET A 1 -20.05 19.62 -1.78
C MET A 1 -20.00 19.87 -0.28
N SER A 2 -20.02 21.12 0.14
CA SER A 2 -20.10 21.51 1.56
C SER A 2 -21.56 21.58 2.01
N GLN A 3 -21.95 20.83 3.04
CA GLN A 3 -23.26 20.92 3.67
C GLN A 3 -23.54 22.31 4.25
N PRO A 4 -22.65 22.93 5.06
CA PRO A 4 -22.88 24.29 5.54
C PRO A 4 -22.93 25.29 4.39
N GLY A 5 -22.04 25.17 3.39
CA GLY A 5 -22.05 26.06 2.22
C GLY A 5 -23.35 25.98 1.41
N LEU A 6 -23.90 24.76 1.23
CA LEU A 6 -25.22 24.58 0.60
C LEU A 6 -26.34 25.18 1.45
N ARG A 7 -26.33 24.93 2.77
CA ARG A 7 -27.35 25.47 3.67
C ARG A 7 -27.38 26.99 3.62
N ASP A 8 -26.22 27.63 3.72
CA ASP A 8 -26.11 29.08 3.74
C ASP A 8 -26.55 29.68 2.39
N ALA A 9 -26.19 29.03 1.28
CA ALA A 9 -26.62 29.46 -0.06
C ALA A 9 -28.13 29.27 -0.30
N LEU A 10 -28.77 28.27 0.32
CA LEU A 10 -30.23 28.08 0.27
C LEU A 10 -30.99 29.10 1.12
N LEU A 11 -30.40 29.55 2.23
CA LEU A 11 -30.98 30.56 3.12
C LEU A 11 -30.73 32.00 2.63
N GLY A 12 -29.86 32.19 1.64
CA GLY A 12 -29.53 33.48 1.07
C GLY A 12 -30.70 34.12 0.30
N THR A 13 -30.88 35.43 0.46
CA THR A 13 -31.92 36.20 -0.23
C THR A 13 -31.41 36.95 -1.46
N ASP A 14 -30.09 37.04 -1.66
CA ASP A 14 -29.47 37.70 -2.81
C ASP A 14 -29.51 36.77 -4.04
N PRO A 15 -30.25 37.12 -5.12
CA PRO A 15 -30.35 36.27 -6.32
C PRO A 15 -29.02 36.00 -7.03
N ALA A 16 -27.99 36.85 -6.82
CA ALA A 16 -26.69 36.65 -7.45
C ALA A 16 -25.88 35.51 -6.80
N THR A 17 -26.12 35.22 -5.51
CA THR A 17 -25.34 34.28 -4.69
C THR A 17 -26.17 33.14 -4.10
N ALA A 18 -27.49 33.28 -4.04
CA ALA A 18 -28.40 32.26 -3.54
C ALA A 18 -28.45 31.03 -4.46
N PHE A 19 -28.58 29.86 -3.85
CA PHE A 19 -28.72 28.59 -4.57
C PHE A 19 -30.19 28.30 -4.83
N ASN A 20 -30.57 28.17 -6.10
CA ASN A 20 -31.93 27.85 -6.53
C ASN A 20 -32.04 26.36 -6.92
N PRO A 21 -32.76 25.53 -6.14
CA PRO A 21 -32.97 24.11 -6.45
C PRO A 21 -34.12 23.85 -7.45
N PHE A 22 -34.87 24.87 -7.87
CA PHE A 22 -36.09 24.75 -8.69
C PHE A 22 -35.91 25.22 -10.15
N LEU A 23 -34.66 25.29 -10.62
CA LEU A 23 -34.31 25.83 -11.94
C LEU A 23 -34.78 24.97 -13.14
N GLY A 24 -35.39 23.81 -12.91
CA GLY A 24 -35.81 22.88 -13.96
C GLY A 24 -34.63 22.26 -14.71
N PHE A 25 -34.90 21.53 -15.79
CA PHE A 25 -33.88 20.75 -16.51
C PHE A 25 -32.82 21.62 -17.24
N LEU A 26 -33.20 22.81 -17.70
CA LEU A 26 -32.33 23.70 -18.48
C LEU A 26 -31.71 24.85 -17.66
N GLY A 27 -32.16 25.08 -16.43
CA GLY A 27 -31.68 26.19 -15.63
C GLY A 27 -30.37 25.87 -14.89
N GLN A 28 -29.56 26.91 -14.65
CA GLN A 28 -28.27 26.79 -13.98
C GLN A 28 -28.10 27.86 -12.91
N ASN A 29 -27.56 27.45 -11.76
CA ASN A 29 -27.17 28.38 -10.71
C ASN A 29 -25.99 29.26 -11.18
N SER A 30 -25.94 30.49 -10.66
CA SER A 30 -24.85 31.41 -10.98
C SER A 30 -23.49 30.82 -10.61
N LYS A 31 -22.41 31.32 -11.23
CA LYS A 31 -21.05 30.89 -10.87
C LYS A 31 -20.75 31.14 -9.38
N ALA A 32 -21.22 32.26 -8.84
CA ALA A 32 -21.03 32.63 -7.44
C ALA A 32 -21.77 31.70 -6.48
N ALA A 33 -23.05 31.38 -6.77
CA ALA A 33 -23.84 30.43 -5.99
C ALA A 33 -23.21 29.03 -5.96
N ARG A 34 -22.65 28.58 -7.09
CA ARG A 34 -21.93 27.30 -7.15
C ARG A 34 -20.62 27.33 -6.36
N SER A 35 -19.83 28.40 -6.44
CA SER A 35 -18.54 28.46 -5.73
C SER A 35 -18.66 28.41 -4.19
N GLY A 36 -19.79 28.84 -3.62
CA GLY A 36 -20.04 28.68 -2.18
C GLY A 36 -20.40 27.25 -1.74
N VAL A 37 -20.80 26.40 -2.69
CA VAL A 37 -21.33 25.05 -2.42
C VAL A 37 -20.33 23.96 -2.80
N TYR A 38 -19.68 24.12 -3.95
CA TYR A 38 -18.69 23.16 -4.43
C TYR A 38 -17.33 23.47 -3.82
N VAL A 39 -16.79 22.47 -3.13
CA VAL A 39 -15.50 22.53 -2.44
C VAL A 39 -14.61 21.40 -2.94
N THR A 40 -13.31 21.67 -2.98
CA THR A 40 -12.29 20.65 -3.20
C THR A 40 -11.84 20.13 -1.84
N LEU A 41 -12.07 18.85 -1.58
CA LEU A 41 -11.66 18.19 -0.35
C LEU A 41 -10.24 17.66 -0.51
N GLN A 42 -9.37 17.89 0.47
CA GLN A 42 -8.01 17.38 0.47
C GLN A 42 -7.80 16.43 1.64
N ASN A 43 -7.44 15.18 1.34
CA ASN A 43 -7.03 14.21 2.35
C ASN A 43 -5.55 13.89 2.13
N THR A 44 -4.77 13.86 3.20
CA THR A 44 -3.34 13.50 3.18
C THR A 44 -3.13 12.19 3.93
N GLY A 45 -1.97 11.56 3.70
CA GLY A 45 -1.60 10.35 4.41
C GLY A 45 -0.16 9.98 4.15
N GLU A 46 0.45 9.33 5.12
CA GLU A 46 1.83 8.86 5.07
C GLU A 46 1.87 7.36 5.30
N PHE A 47 2.82 6.70 4.66
CA PHE A 47 3.08 5.28 4.85
C PHE A 47 4.57 5.04 5.03
N GLU A 48 4.94 4.39 6.12
CA GLU A 48 6.32 3.99 6.42
C GLU A 48 6.42 2.47 6.55
N LEU A 49 7.52 1.92 6.06
CA LEU A 49 7.79 0.49 6.07
C LEU A 49 9.22 0.16 6.54
N PRO A 50 9.55 0.35 7.84
CA PRO A 50 10.75 -0.23 8.42
C PRO A 50 10.86 -1.74 8.15
N LEU A 51 11.97 -2.15 7.54
CA LEU A 51 12.26 -3.53 7.16
C LEU A 51 13.65 -3.92 7.64
N GLY A 52 13.78 -5.13 8.17
CA GLY A 52 15.06 -5.72 8.52
C GLY A 52 15.03 -7.21 8.29
N TYR A 53 16.11 -7.78 7.78
CA TYR A 53 16.24 -9.22 7.57
C TYR A 53 17.68 -9.65 7.80
N ALA A 54 17.84 -10.89 8.26
CA ALA A 54 19.14 -11.52 8.43
C ALA A 54 19.02 -13.01 8.12
N THR A 55 20.04 -13.54 7.45
CA THR A 55 20.14 -14.96 7.11
C THR A 55 21.54 -15.45 7.42
N ILE A 56 21.62 -16.66 7.97
CA ILE A 56 22.86 -17.41 8.17
C ILE A 56 22.69 -18.75 7.47
N ASN A 57 23.65 -19.10 6.63
CA ASN A 57 23.65 -20.36 5.90
C ASN A 57 25.06 -20.95 5.83
N GLY A 58 25.13 -22.27 5.67
CA GLY A 58 26.39 -22.97 5.57
C GLY A 58 26.24 -24.47 5.37
N ASP A 59 27.38 -25.14 5.21
CA ASP A 59 27.46 -26.58 5.08
C ASP A 59 27.69 -27.22 6.45
N LEU A 60 26.93 -28.26 6.76
CA LEU A 60 27.05 -29.02 8.01
C LEU A 60 28.11 -30.12 7.88
N PHE A 61 27.97 -30.98 6.86
CA PHE A 61 28.87 -32.09 6.56
C PHE A 61 28.65 -32.61 5.13
N ASN A 62 29.61 -33.38 4.61
CA ASN A 62 29.57 -33.94 3.26
C ASN A 62 29.01 -35.37 3.22
N LEU A 63 28.13 -35.63 2.27
CA LEU A 63 27.70 -36.96 1.84
C LEU A 63 28.33 -37.31 0.48
N TRP A 64 28.20 -38.57 0.07
CA TRP A 64 28.63 -39.05 -1.26
C TRP A 64 28.00 -38.27 -2.41
N ALA A 65 26.82 -37.67 -2.18
CA ALA A 65 26.06 -36.88 -3.14
C ALA A 65 26.28 -35.35 -3.02
N GLY A 66 27.11 -34.87 -2.08
CA GLY A 66 27.37 -33.44 -1.84
C GLY A 66 27.15 -33.02 -0.38
N PRO A 67 27.27 -31.71 -0.04
CA PRO A 67 27.07 -31.21 1.31
C PRO A 67 25.59 -31.25 1.73
N VAL A 68 25.36 -31.64 2.99
CA VAL A 68 24.13 -31.28 3.71
C VAL A 68 24.30 -29.84 4.18
N SER A 69 23.41 -28.96 3.76
CA SER A 69 23.49 -27.52 4.05
C SER A 69 22.27 -27.06 4.83
N PHE A 70 22.42 -25.97 5.58
CA PHE A 70 21.34 -25.33 6.33
C PHE A 70 21.20 -23.87 5.95
N ALA A 71 20.00 -23.34 6.16
CA ALA A 71 19.74 -21.91 6.18
C ALA A 71 18.78 -21.60 7.34
N ILE A 72 19.08 -20.55 8.10
CA ILE A 72 18.19 -19.99 9.11
C ILE A 72 18.12 -18.50 8.82
N GLY A 73 16.91 -17.96 8.81
CA GLY A 73 16.74 -16.53 8.63
C GLY A 73 15.53 -15.99 9.38
N GLY A 74 15.49 -14.68 9.49
CA GLY A 74 14.40 -13.97 10.10
C GLY A 74 14.19 -12.61 9.46
N GLU A 75 12.95 -12.15 9.54
CA GLU A 75 12.50 -10.90 8.93
C GLU A 75 11.63 -10.12 9.91
N TYR A 76 11.75 -8.80 9.87
CA TYR A 76 10.92 -7.84 10.55
C TYR A 76 10.30 -6.88 9.52
N ARG A 77 9.01 -6.62 9.68
CA ARG A 77 8.27 -5.62 8.93
C ARG A 77 7.39 -4.81 9.87
N GLY A 78 7.68 -3.52 10.01
CA GLY A 78 6.84 -2.55 10.69
C GLY A 78 6.07 -1.70 9.67
N GLU A 79 4.77 -1.86 9.58
CA GLU A 79 3.90 -1.05 8.74
C GLU A 79 3.31 0.10 9.59
N ARG A 80 3.47 1.34 9.14
CA ARG A 80 2.87 2.52 9.77
C ARG A 80 2.09 3.29 8.72
N MET A 81 0.83 3.60 9.01
CA MET A 81 -0.04 4.34 8.11
C MET A 81 -0.75 5.45 8.86
N THR A 82 -0.72 6.66 8.29
CA THR A 82 -1.55 7.79 8.71
C THR A 82 -2.49 8.17 7.58
N ARG A 83 -3.65 8.68 7.96
CA ARG A 83 -4.52 9.40 7.06
C ARG A 83 -5.16 10.56 7.80
N ASP A 84 -4.90 11.77 7.31
CA ASP A 84 -5.56 12.98 7.76
C ASP A 84 -6.65 13.34 6.75
N ARG A 85 -7.87 13.50 7.25
CA ARG A 85 -9.03 13.82 6.42
C ARG A 85 -9.27 15.32 6.42
N ASP A 86 -9.77 15.83 5.30
CA ASP A 86 -10.26 17.20 5.19
C ASP A 86 -11.22 17.51 6.36
N SER A 87 -11.17 18.73 6.88
CA SER A 87 -12.06 19.19 7.95
C SER A 87 -13.53 18.90 7.65
N LEU A 88 -14.00 19.11 6.42
CA LEU A 88 -15.40 18.86 6.04
C LEU A 88 -15.75 17.36 6.02
N ASN A 89 -14.79 16.48 5.74
CA ASN A 89 -14.99 15.03 5.80
C ASN A 89 -14.97 14.50 7.25
N SER A 90 -14.11 15.08 8.10
CA SER A 90 -13.97 14.67 9.50
C SER A 90 -15.07 15.21 10.41
N THR A 91 -15.69 16.34 10.07
CA THR A 91 -16.88 16.89 10.76
C THR A 91 -18.21 16.37 10.20
N PHE A 92 -18.17 15.44 9.24
CA PHE A 92 -19.36 14.87 8.59
C PHE A 92 -20.22 15.91 7.84
N GLN A 93 -19.57 16.94 7.28
CA GLN A 93 -20.20 18.06 6.61
C GLN A 93 -19.99 18.04 5.10
N SER A 94 -19.43 16.96 4.54
CA SER A 94 -19.36 16.78 3.11
C SER A 94 -20.60 16.05 2.59
N ILE A 95 -21.10 16.51 1.44
CA ILE A 95 -22.17 15.86 0.67
C ILE A 95 -21.54 15.25 -0.59
N GLY A 96 -21.80 13.97 -0.83
CA GLY A 96 -21.28 13.22 -1.99
C GLY A 96 -19.83 12.75 -1.89
N SER A 97 -19.16 13.04 -0.77
CA SER A 97 -17.87 12.45 -0.38
C SER A 97 -18.08 11.55 0.85
N GLY A 98 -17.24 10.52 1.00
CA GLY A 98 -17.29 9.64 2.16
C GLY A 98 -16.84 10.38 3.41
N ASN A 99 -17.75 10.58 4.37
CA ASN A 99 -17.42 11.15 5.66
C ASN A 99 -16.68 10.13 6.54
N GLY A 100 -15.77 10.61 7.37
CA GLY A 100 -15.10 9.77 8.34
C GLY A 100 -13.85 10.41 8.93
N GLN A 101 -13.47 9.96 10.11
CA GLN A 101 -12.29 10.46 10.81
C GLN A 101 -10.99 9.99 10.16
N GLY A 102 -9.93 10.77 10.34
CA GLY A 102 -8.57 10.30 10.08
C GLY A 102 -8.24 9.07 10.91
N PHE A 103 -7.20 8.33 10.53
CA PHE A 103 -6.76 7.17 11.28
C PHE A 103 -5.25 7.08 11.31
N ARG A 104 -4.74 6.40 12.33
CA ARG A 104 -3.35 5.99 12.45
C ARG A 104 -3.31 4.52 12.80
N VAL A 105 -2.66 3.72 11.97
CA VAL A 105 -2.58 2.26 12.13
C VAL A 105 -1.13 1.83 12.07
N ASN A 106 -0.78 0.91 12.96
CA ASN A 106 0.55 0.34 13.09
C ASN A 106 0.43 -1.19 13.11
N ARG A 107 1.30 -1.89 12.39
CA ARG A 107 1.38 -3.36 12.40
C ARG A 107 2.82 -3.82 12.36
N ASP A 108 3.19 -4.64 13.33
CA ASP A 108 4.53 -5.21 13.43
C ASP A 108 4.46 -6.71 13.17
N VAL A 109 5.26 -7.19 12.22
CA VAL A 109 5.31 -8.59 11.79
C VAL A 109 6.73 -9.10 11.91
N TRP A 110 6.86 -10.28 12.52
CA TRP A 110 8.12 -11.01 12.63
C TRP A 110 7.94 -12.38 11.95
N SER A 111 8.94 -12.80 11.21
CA SER A 111 9.01 -14.12 10.56
C SER A 111 10.35 -14.77 10.85
N ILE A 112 10.36 -16.08 11.02
CA ILE A 112 11.57 -16.90 11.18
C ILE A 112 11.38 -18.14 10.32
N TYR A 113 12.43 -18.55 9.61
CA TYR A 113 12.45 -19.79 8.86
C TYR A 113 13.74 -20.57 9.12
N GLN A 114 13.65 -21.88 8.96
CA GLN A 114 14.77 -22.80 9.00
C GLN A 114 14.57 -23.86 7.92
N GLU A 115 15.62 -24.10 7.15
CA GLU A 115 15.63 -25.08 6.08
C GLU A 115 16.90 -25.94 6.13
N VAL A 116 16.75 -27.20 5.72
CA VAL A 116 17.86 -28.14 5.56
C VAL A 116 17.79 -28.74 4.16
N ARG A 117 18.91 -28.71 3.45
CA ARG A 117 19.08 -29.34 2.14
C ARG A 117 19.87 -30.63 2.31
N VAL A 118 19.29 -31.75 1.87
CA VAL A 118 19.94 -33.06 1.87
C VAL A 118 20.14 -33.53 0.42
N PRO A 119 21.38 -33.75 -0.04
CA PRO A 119 21.63 -34.26 -1.38
C PRO A 119 21.47 -35.79 -1.40
N PHE A 120 20.57 -36.29 -2.26
CA PHE A 120 20.31 -37.73 -2.42
C PHE A 120 20.89 -38.34 -3.70
N THR A 121 21.29 -37.51 -4.65
CA THR A 121 21.86 -37.95 -5.93
C THR A 121 23.14 -37.18 -6.24
N ALA A 122 24.24 -37.89 -6.42
CA ALA A 122 25.44 -37.31 -7.01
C ALA A 122 25.16 -37.06 -8.50
N LEU A 123 24.87 -35.82 -8.89
CA LEU A 123 24.82 -35.49 -10.32
C LEU A 123 26.25 -35.44 -10.86
N ARG A 124 26.78 -36.60 -11.23
CA ARG A 124 28.02 -36.70 -12.00
C ARG A 124 27.64 -36.54 -13.47
N LEU A 125 27.60 -35.30 -13.97
CA LEU A 125 27.59 -35.05 -15.41
C LEU A 125 28.94 -35.50 -15.98
N THR A 126 29.09 -36.79 -16.25
CA THR A 126 30.17 -37.27 -17.10
C THR A 126 29.78 -36.93 -18.53
N SER A 127 30.26 -35.81 -19.06
CA SER A 127 30.27 -35.60 -20.50
C SER A 127 31.09 -36.72 -21.15
N PRO A 128 30.60 -37.45 -22.18
CA PRO A 128 31.37 -38.49 -22.87
C PRO A 128 32.60 -37.98 -23.64
N SER A 129 32.92 -36.68 -23.57
CA SER A 129 34.12 -36.12 -24.17
C SER A 129 34.89 -35.35 -23.11
N GLY A 130 36.12 -35.78 -22.81
CA GLY A 130 37.01 -35.21 -21.80
C GLY A 130 37.42 -33.74 -22.05
N ARG A 131 36.47 -32.82 -21.92
CA ARG A 131 36.74 -31.38 -21.78
C ARG A 131 36.28 -30.96 -20.39
N ASN A 132 37.25 -30.59 -19.55
CA ASN A 132 37.02 -29.87 -18.30
C ASN A 132 36.32 -28.55 -18.64
N GLY A 133 34.98 -28.56 -18.56
CA GLY A 133 34.15 -27.37 -18.63
C GLY A 133 33.44 -27.21 -17.30
N THR A 134 33.81 -26.17 -16.56
CA THR A 134 33.08 -25.71 -15.37
C THR A 134 31.67 -25.29 -15.77
N ALA A 135 30.71 -26.22 -15.69
CA ALA A 135 29.31 -25.91 -15.85
C ALA A 135 28.80 -25.22 -14.57
N ARG A 136 28.93 -23.89 -14.53
CA ARG A 136 28.11 -23.04 -13.65
C ARG A 136 26.66 -23.13 -14.15
N THR A 137 25.88 -24.06 -13.61
CA THR A 137 24.43 -24.02 -13.78
C THR A 137 23.88 -22.98 -12.82
N LEU A 138 23.70 -21.76 -13.33
CA LEU A 138 22.72 -20.82 -12.81
C LEU A 138 21.35 -21.47 -12.94
N LEU A 139 20.75 -21.89 -11.82
CA LEU A 139 19.31 -22.07 -11.77
C LEU A 139 18.70 -20.68 -11.51
N PRO A 140 17.81 -20.18 -12.38
CA PRO A 140 17.17 -18.89 -12.17
C PRO A 140 16.15 -18.97 -11.03
N PHE A 141 16.05 -17.87 -10.28
CA PHE A 141 14.84 -17.51 -9.55
C PHE A 141 13.77 -17.07 -10.55
#